data_AF-A0A969FSM9-F1
#
_entry.id   AF-A0A969FSM9-F1
#
_cell.length_a   1.000
_cell.length_b   1.000
_cell.length_c   1.000
_cell.angle_alpha   90.00
_cell.angle_beta   90.00
_cell.angle_gamma   90.00
#
_symmetry.space_group_name_H-M   'P 1'
#
loop_
_entity.id
_entity.type
_entity.pdbx_description
1 polymer ?
#
loop_
_entity_poly.entity_id
_entity_poly.type
_entity_poly.pdbx_seq_one_letter_code
_entity_poly.pdbx_strand_id
1 'polypeptide(L)'
;MPTGIFNNEPIRVYLEKIFALRGRTNDFRQLERRLIVVAADLDSGNSVRFGETGNDHIPISTAVQASTALPGLYPPVLIDGRYYCDGVLLKTVHASVALDQGIDVLFALNPIVPVDTRAAVERGVMRRGKLVDRGLPTVISQTLRTIIHSRMVVGMSVYKPRYPHADVILIEPKRDDYRMFFTNIFSFSARKDTCEHAYRTTLAHLASRQNELKPLLERHGLRLREDVINDPQRRLWPEEGIPEVHGRAQPKAPLTVTLDRTLSKLEMMVSDMEARVARLSAPVEIDTVPASASLLGTEPDPAQD
;
A
#
# COMPACT_ATOMS: atom_id res chain seq x y z
N MET A 1 -23.43 10.64 10.35
CA MET A 1 -22.74 9.83 9.32
C MET A 1 -21.64 9.03 10.02
N PRO A 2 -21.50 7.72 9.78
CA PRO A 2 -20.38 6.94 10.33
C PRO A 2 -19.04 7.46 9.78
N THR A 3 -17.98 7.42 10.59
CA THR A 3 -16.65 7.95 10.27
C THR A 3 -15.75 6.96 9.50
N GLY A 4 -16.21 5.72 9.30
CA GLY A 4 -15.53 4.70 8.52
C GLY A 4 -16.52 3.65 7.97
N ILE A 5 -16.12 2.97 6.89
CA ILE A 5 -16.92 1.93 6.24
C ILE A 5 -16.77 0.57 6.95
N PHE A 6 -15.62 0.33 7.60
CA PHE A 6 -15.29 -0.92 8.28
C PHE A 6 -14.96 -0.72 9.76
N ASN A 7 -15.19 -1.76 10.56
CA ASN A 7 -14.76 -1.80 11.96
C ASN A 7 -13.31 -2.29 12.07
N ASN A 8 -12.44 -1.56 12.78
CA ASN A 8 -11.06 -1.95 13.05
C ASN A 8 -10.88 -2.70 14.39
N GLU A 9 -11.93 -2.89 15.18
CA GLU A 9 -11.85 -3.65 16.43
C GLU A 9 -11.39 -5.11 16.25
N PRO A 10 -11.78 -5.83 15.18
CA PRO A 10 -11.33 -7.21 14.98
C PRO A 10 -9.81 -7.37 14.86
N ILE A 11 -9.08 -6.39 14.29
CA ILE A 11 -7.61 -6.48 14.20
C ILE A 11 -6.98 -6.33 15.58
N ARG A 12 -7.50 -5.44 16.44
CA ARG A 12 -7.04 -5.27 17.82
C ARG A 12 -7.19 -6.57 18.61
N VAL A 13 -8.38 -7.17 18.57
CA VAL A 13 -8.71 -8.43 19.27
C VAL A 13 -7.85 -9.59 18.74
N TYR A 14 -7.61 -9.65 17.43
CA TYR A 14 -6.77 -10.69 16.83
C TYR A 14 -5.30 -10.58 17.30
N LEU A 15 -4.74 -9.37 17.28
CA LEU A 15 -3.38 -9.11 17.76
C LEU A 15 -3.23 -9.39 19.25
N GLU A 16 -4.21 -8.98 20.07
CA GLU A 16 -4.23 -9.25 21.50
C GLU A 16 -4.18 -10.77 21.79
N LYS A 17 -4.96 -11.58 21.07
CA LYS A 17 -4.92 -13.04 21.17
C LYS A 17 -3.56 -13.61 20.78
N ILE A 18 -2.94 -13.09 19.73
CA ILE A 18 -1.61 -13.53 19.26
C ILE A 18 -0.53 -13.20 20.27
N PHE A 19 -0.60 -12.02 20.90
CA PHE A 19 0.38 -11.55 21.87
C PHE A 19 0.21 -12.17 23.26
N ALA A 20 -0.96 -12.74 23.56
CA ALA A 20 -1.19 -13.55 24.76
C ALA A 20 -0.56 -14.97 24.69
N LEU A 21 -0.07 -15.40 23.53
CA LEU A 21 0.60 -16.69 23.38
C LEU A 21 1.96 -16.70 24.11
N ARG A 22 2.36 -17.87 24.62
CA ARG A 22 3.59 -18.05 25.41
C ARG A 22 4.81 -17.47 24.68
N GLY A 23 5.59 -16.65 25.39
CA GLY A 23 6.80 -16.01 24.86
C GLY A 23 6.56 -14.74 24.04
N ARG A 24 5.33 -14.21 24.05
CA ARG A 24 4.97 -12.92 23.43
C ARG A 24 4.43 -11.97 24.49
N THR A 25 4.34 -10.70 24.12
CA THR A 25 3.82 -9.65 24.99
C THR A 25 3.07 -8.60 24.18
N ASN A 26 2.09 -7.97 24.81
CA ASN A 26 1.34 -6.83 24.26
C ASN A 26 1.82 -5.50 24.86
N ASP A 27 2.94 -5.50 25.58
CA ASP A 27 3.49 -4.36 26.30
C ASP A 27 4.84 -3.96 25.68
N PHE A 28 4.96 -2.70 25.24
CA PHE A 28 6.19 -2.18 24.64
C PHE A 28 7.40 -2.32 25.56
N ARG A 29 7.20 -2.20 26.87
CA ARG A 29 8.26 -2.18 27.89
C ARG A 29 8.86 -3.56 28.15
N GLN A 30 8.19 -4.61 27.69
CA GLN A 30 8.61 -6.00 27.88
C GLN A 30 9.32 -6.58 26.65
N LEU A 31 9.46 -5.81 25.57
CA LEU A 31 10.12 -6.26 24.35
C LEU A 31 11.65 -6.20 24.49
N GLU A 32 12.34 -7.26 24.04
CA GLU A 32 13.81 -7.27 23.96
C GLU A 32 14.34 -6.22 22.97
N ARG A 33 13.58 -5.98 21.90
CA ARG A 33 13.89 -4.98 20.87
C ARG A 33 12.88 -3.86 20.95
N ARG A 34 13.37 -2.62 20.94
CA ARG A 34 12.52 -1.43 20.98
C ARG A 34 11.63 -1.39 19.74
N LEU A 35 10.32 -1.32 19.97
CA LEU A 35 9.29 -1.13 18.94
C LEU A 35 8.66 0.24 19.15
N ILE A 36 8.49 0.99 18.07
CA ILE A 36 7.70 2.21 18.07
C ILE A 36 6.66 2.12 16.96
N VAL A 37 5.41 2.42 17.31
CA VAL A 37 4.28 2.44 16.38
C VAL A 37 3.80 3.88 16.25
N VAL A 38 3.68 4.37 15.01
CA VAL A 38 3.37 5.78 14.74
C VAL A 38 1.93 5.93 14.27
N ALA A 39 1.20 6.85 14.90
CA ALA A 39 -0.12 7.28 14.46
C ALA A 39 -0.18 8.81 14.35
N ALA A 40 -1.28 9.32 13.82
CA ALA A 40 -1.60 10.75 13.80
C ALA A 40 -2.67 11.06 14.85
N ASP A 41 -2.42 12.03 15.73
CA ASP A 41 -3.46 12.63 16.58
C ASP A 41 -4.37 13.48 15.68
N LEU A 42 -5.66 13.13 15.65
CA LEU A 42 -6.61 13.69 14.68
C LEU A 42 -6.89 15.17 14.92
N ASP A 43 -6.91 15.60 16.19
CA ASP A 43 -7.29 16.96 16.57
C ASP A 43 -6.12 17.93 16.39
N SER A 44 -4.91 17.50 16.74
CA SER A 44 -3.71 18.34 16.64
C SER A 44 -2.97 18.21 15.31
N GLY A 45 -3.20 17.12 14.56
CA GLY A 45 -2.46 16.80 13.34
C GLY A 45 -1.00 16.39 13.58
N ASN A 46 -0.59 16.17 14.82
CA ASN A 46 0.77 15.79 15.17
C ASN A 46 0.98 14.27 15.14
N SER A 47 2.22 13.85 14.87
CA SER A 47 2.59 12.43 14.96
C SER A 47 2.74 12.01 16.42
N VAL A 48 2.14 10.89 16.80
CA VAL A 48 2.32 10.24 18.10
C VAL A 48 3.11 8.96 17.94
N ARG A 49 4.03 8.72 18.88
CA ARG A 49 4.99 7.62 18.87
C ARG A 49 4.70 6.70 20.06
N PHE A 50 3.88 5.67 19.86
CA PHE A 50 3.61 4.66 20.89
C PHE A 50 4.85 3.82 21.13
N GLY A 51 5.16 3.54 22.40
CA GLY A 51 6.41 2.88 22.81
C GLY A 51 7.55 3.85 23.20
N GLU A 52 7.34 5.17 23.10
CA GLU A 52 8.16 6.16 23.79
C GLU A 52 7.58 6.49 25.18
N THR A 53 8.42 7.03 26.07
CA THR A 53 8.01 7.43 27.42
C THR A 53 6.78 8.33 27.39
N GLY A 54 5.75 7.94 28.16
CA GLY A 54 4.47 8.64 28.22
C GLY A 54 3.39 8.06 27.31
N ASN A 55 3.76 7.20 26.35
CA ASN A 55 2.84 6.45 25.48
C ASN A 55 3.17 4.95 25.43
N ASP A 56 4.08 4.47 26.28
CA ASP A 56 4.55 3.09 26.35
C ASP A 56 3.68 2.18 27.24
N HIS A 57 2.72 2.77 27.97
CA HIS A 57 1.66 2.05 28.68
C HIS A 57 0.55 1.55 27.75
N ILE A 58 0.43 2.13 26.56
CA ILE A 58 -0.59 1.75 25.58
C ILE A 58 -0.29 0.35 25.02
N PRO A 59 -1.27 -0.57 24.99
CA PRO A 59 -1.04 -1.90 24.42
C PRO A 59 -0.63 -1.84 22.95
N ILE A 60 0.31 -2.71 22.54
CA ILE A 60 0.81 -2.78 21.17
C ILE A 60 -0.35 -3.01 20.18
N SER A 61 -1.31 -3.87 20.52
CA SER A 61 -2.49 -4.14 19.68
C SER A 61 -3.34 -2.90 19.42
N THR A 62 -3.51 -2.04 20.43
CA THR A 62 -4.25 -0.78 20.33
C THR A 62 -3.47 0.25 19.51
N ALA A 63 -2.16 0.36 19.74
CA ALA A 63 -1.30 1.23 18.96
C ALA A 63 -1.31 0.86 17.46
N VAL A 64 -1.27 -0.44 17.14
CA VAL A 64 -1.36 -0.92 15.75
C VAL A 64 -2.74 -0.64 15.15
N GLN A 65 -3.82 -0.80 15.91
CA GLN A 65 -5.17 -0.45 15.46
C GLN A 65 -5.25 1.04 15.07
N ALA A 66 -4.72 1.94 15.90
CA ALA A 66 -4.67 3.37 15.61
C ALA A 66 -3.80 3.67 14.37
N SER A 67 -2.60 3.08 14.30
CA SER A 67 -1.66 3.27 13.19
C SER A 67 -2.17 2.76 11.84
N THR A 68 -3.19 1.89 11.83
CA THR A 68 -3.79 1.32 10.61
C THR A 68 -5.20 1.85 10.33
N ALA A 69 -5.68 2.82 11.13
CA ALA A 69 -7.00 3.42 11.00
C ALA A 69 -7.02 4.47 9.88
N LEU A 70 -6.99 3.99 8.63
CA LEU A 70 -7.01 4.85 7.44
C LEU A 70 -8.34 5.62 7.35
N PRO A 71 -8.34 6.97 7.31
CA PRO A 71 -9.56 7.76 7.23
C PRO A 71 -10.46 7.37 6.06
N GLY A 72 -11.77 7.37 6.31
CA GLY A 72 -12.79 6.94 5.35
C GLY A 72 -12.97 5.42 5.28
N LEU A 73 -11.91 4.64 5.52
CA LEU A 73 -11.98 3.18 5.55
C LEU A 73 -12.30 2.66 6.96
N TYR A 74 -11.58 3.14 7.96
CA TYR A 74 -11.72 2.75 9.37
C TYR A 74 -11.98 3.99 10.24
N PRO A 75 -12.77 3.85 11.32
CA PRO A 75 -13.00 4.95 12.25
C PRO A 75 -11.72 5.26 13.05
N PRO A 76 -11.50 6.53 13.45
CA PRO A 76 -10.45 6.89 14.38
C PRO A 76 -10.55 6.11 15.70
N VAL A 77 -9.41 5.78 16.30
CA VAL A 77 -9.32 5.00 17.55
C VAL A 77 -9.21 5.97 18.72
N LEU A 78 -10.06 5.81 19.73
CA LEU A 78 -10.01 6.59 20.97
C LEU A 78 -9.01 5.95 21.94
N ILE A 79 -7.98 6.70 22.34
CA ILE A 79 -6.98 6.27 23.33
C ILE A 79 -6.78 7.44 24.31
N ASP A 80 -6.96 7.20 25.60
CA ASP A 80 -6.78 8.21 26.66
C ASP A 80 -7.50 9.55 26.37
N GLY A 81 -8.72 9.47 25.83
CA GLY A 81 -9.56 10.63 25.54
C GLY A 81 -9.23 11.38 24.23
N ARG A 82 -8.31 10.87 23.41
CA ARG A 82 -7.92 11.47 22.12
C ARG A 82 -8.15 10.52 20.96
N TYR A 83 -8.48 11.05 19.79
CA TYR A 83 -8.69 10.27 18.57
C TYR A 83 -7.42 10.17 17.72
N TYR A 84 -7.11 8.96 17.27
CA TYR A 84 -5.94 8.66 16.46
C TYR A 84 -6.32 8.00 15.14
N CYS A 85 -5.57 8.32 14.09
CA CYS A 85 -5.70 7.73 12.76
C CYS A 85 -4.35 7.34 12.16
N ASP A 86 -4.38 6.74 10.97
CA ASP A 86 -3.21 6.20 10.28
C ASP A 86 -2.06 7.22 10.13
N GLY A 87 -0.84 6.82 10.50
CA GLY A 87 0.36 7.67 10.46
C GLY A 87 0.87 7.99 9.04
N VAL A 88 0.44 7.25 8.01
CA VAL A 88 0.77 7.50 6.59
C VAL A 88 0.26 8.87 6.13
N LEU A 89 -0.75 9.43 6.80
CA LEU A 89 -1.25 10.78 6.54
C LEU A 89 -0.17 11.85 6.74
N LEU A 90 0.76 11.63 7.67
CA LEU A 90 1.80 12.59 8.04
C LEU A 90 3.11 12.33 7.31
N LYS A 91 3.60 11.07 7.29
CA LYS A 91 4.82 10.67 6.58
C LYS A 91 4.74 9.22 6.12
N THR A 92 5.25 8.94 4.93
CA THR A 92 5.35 7.58 4.37
C THR A 92 6.39 6.72 5.08
N VAL A 93 7.54 7.31 5.38
CA VAL A 93 8.63 6.69 6.13
C VAL A 93 8.95 7.60 7.30
N HIS A 94 8.63 7.14 8.51
CA HIS A 94 8.89 7.86 9.76
C HIS A 94 10.36 7.75 10.19
N ALA A 95 11.29 7.97 9.26
CA ALA A 95 12.73 7.80 9.46
C ALA A 95 13.27 8.63 10.64
N SER A 96 12.73 9.84 10.84
CA SER A 96 13.09 10.70 11.98
C SER A 96 12.90 10.00 13.33
N VAL A 97 11.92 9.11 13.48
CA VAL A 97 11.66 8.40 14.75
C VAL A 97 12.86 7.57 15.17
N ALA A 98 13.52 6.92 14.21
CA ALA A 98 14.70 6.11 14.47
C ALA A 98 15.97 6.97 14.51
N LEU A 99 16.09 7.94 13.59
CA LEU A 99 17.25 8.82 13.50
C LEU A 99 17.42 9.73 14.73
N ASP A 100 16.32 10.21 15.32
CA ASP A 100 16.33 11.00 16.56
C ASP A 100 16.90 10.20 17.76
N GLN A 101 16.99 8.87 17.65
CA GLN A 101 17.57 8.00 18.68
C GLN A 101 19.07 7.76 18.50
N GLY A 102 19.69 8.39 17.50
CA GLY A 102 21.14 8.29 17.27
C GLY A 102 21.58 6.96 16.69
N ILE A 103 20.76 6.33 15.84
CA ILE A 103 21.19 5.14 15.08
C ILE A 103 22.22 5.51 13.99
N ASP A 104 23.15 4.60 13.72
CA ASP A 104 24.18 4.79 12.68
C ASP A 104 23.70 4.35 11.27
N VAL A 105 22.77 3.39 11.22
CA VAL A 105 22.22 2.88 9.95
C VAL A 105 20.72 2.62 10.05
N LEU A 106 19.97 3.12 9.07
CA LEU A 106 18.52 2.94 8.95
C LEU A 106 18.18 2.17 7.68
N PHE A 107 17.52 1.02 7.83
CA PHE A 107 16.86 0.33 6.73
C PHE A 107 15.42 0.82 6.61
N ALA A 108 15.12 1.56 5.56
CA ALA A 108 13.78 2.09 5.28
C ALA A 108 13.10 1.26 4.20
N LEU A 109 11.93 0.68 4.51
CA LEU A 109 11.12 -0.08 3.57
C LEU A 109 9.95 0.79 3.08
N ASN A 110 9.85 1.04 1.77
CA ASN A 110 8.71 1.70 1.18
C ASN A 110 8.05 0.80 0.10
N PRO A 111 6.94 0.11 0.42
CA PRO A 111 6.21 -0.67 -0.57
C PRO A 111 5.22 0.16 -1.41
N ILE A 112 5.03 1.45 -1.09
CA ILE A 112 4.02 2.33 -1.69
C ILE A 112 4.67 3.17 -2.80
N VAL A 113 5.15 2.50 -3.83
CA VAL A 113 5.79 3.14 -5.00
C VAL A 113 4.77 3.26 -6.14
N PRO A 114 4.66 4.42 -6.81
CA PRO A 114 3.81 4.58 -7.99
C PRO A 114 4.42 3.88 -9.20
N VAL A 115 3.57 3.23 -9.99
CA VAL A 115 4.00 2.53 -11.20
C VAL A 115 4.21 3.49 -12.37
N ASP A 116 5.25 3.22 -13.16
CA ASP A 116 5.46 3.85 -14.46
C ASP A 116 4.82 2.98 -15.55
N THR A 117 3.56 3.29 -15.89
CA THR A 117 2.84 2.63 -16.98
C THR A 117 3.27 3.12 -18.36
N ARG A 118 3.93 4.30 -18.46
CA ARG A 118 4.34 4.87 -19.74
C ARG A 118 5.56 4.15 -20.27
N ALA A 119 6.59 4.00 -19.43
CA ALA A 119 7.78 3.23 -19.79
C ALA A 119 7.45 1.75 -20.03
N ALA A 120 6.42 1.21 -19.37
CA ALA A 120 5.87 -0.13 -19.62
C ALA A 120 5.42 -0.33 -21.07
N VAL A 121 4.66 0.65 -21.54
CA VAL A 121 4.05 0.68 -22.87
C VAL A 121 5.11 0.90 -23.93
N GLU A 122 6.06 1.80 -23.68
CA GLU A 122 7.20 2.06 -24.57
C GLU A 122 8.11 0.83 -24.71
N ARG A 123 8.27 0.03 -23.64
CA ARG A 123 9.01 -1.25 -23.66
C ARG A 123 8.20 -2.45 -24.17
N GLY A 124 6.93 -2.27 -24.54
CA GLY A 124 6.06 -3.36 -25.01
C GLY A 124 5.65 -4.38 -23.93
N VAL A 125 5.96 -4.14 -22.65
CA VAL A 125 5.59 -4.99 -21.51
C VAL A 125 4.10 -4.87 -21.17
N MET A 126 3.46 -3.76 -21.56
CA MET A 126 2.03 -3.52 -21.44
C MET A 126 1.42 -3.01 -22.75
N ARG A 127 0.18 -3.43 -23.05
CA ARG A 127 -0.62 -2.82 -24.13
C ARG A 127 -1.12 -1.44 -23.71
N ARG A 128 -1.22 -0.49 -24.66
CA ARG A 128 -1.85 0.83 -24.43
C ARG A 128 -3.28 0.65 -23.94
N GLY A 129 -3.58 1.21 -22.77
CA GLY A 129 -4.88 1.25 -22.11
C GLY A 129 -4.67 1.91 -20.75
N LYS A 130 -5.29 3.06 -20.54
CA LYS A 130 -4.94 4.03 -19.50
C LYS A 130 -5.25 3.44 -18.11
N LEU A 131 -4.52 3.81 -17.05
CA LEU A 131 -4.93 3.51 -15.67
C LEU A 131 -6.42 3.86 -15.41
N VAL A 132 -6.94 4.83 -16.15
CA VAL A 132 -8.35 5.28 -16.19
C VAL A 132 -9.31 4.17 -16.62
N ASP A 133 -8.92 3.30 -17.55
CA ASP A 133 -9.78 2.24 -18.10
C ASP A 133 -9.98 1.09 -17.08
N ARG A 134 -9.21 1.11 -15.97
CA ARG A 134 -9.33 0.18 -14.83
C ARG A 134 -10.17 0.73 -13.67
N GLY A 135 -10.93 1.78 -13.93
CA GLY A 135 -11.91 2.34 -13.00
C GLY A 135 -11.32 3.24 -11.91
N LEU A 136 -12.22 3.91 -11.21
CA LEU A 136 -11.94 4.92 -10.19
C LEU A 136 -11.00 4.43 -9.06
N PRO A 137 -11.12 3.19 -8.53
CA PRO A 137 -10.22 2.72 -7.47
C PRO A 137 -8.74 2.67 -7.88
N THR A 138 -8.47 2.27 -9.13
CA THR A 138 -7.10 2.21 -9.67
C THR A 138 -6.50 3.61 -9.79
N VAL A 139 -7.29 4.59 -10.24
CA VAL A 139 -6.88 5.99 -10.35
C VAL A 139 -6.61 6.60 -8.98
N ILE A 140 -7.49 6.38 -8.00
CA ILE A 140 -7.32 6.87 -6.62
C ILE A 140 -6.07 6.24 -5.99
N SER A 141 -5.87 4.93 -6.12
CA SER A 141 -4.69 4.22 -5.60
C SER A 141 -3.39 4.77 -6.17
N GLN A 142 -3.31 4.97 -7.49
CA GLN A 142 -2.13 5.56 -8.13
C GLN A 142 -1.92 7.03 -7.72
N THR A 143 -2.99 7.80 -7.59
CA THR A 143 -2.92 9.21 -7.18
C THR A 143 -2.40 9.34 -5.74
N LEU A 144 -2.94 8.56 -4.82
CA LEU A 144 -2.46 8.48 -3.44
C LEU A 144 -0.99 8.06 -3.38
N ARG A 145 -0.61 6.99 -4.09
CA ARG A 145 0.80 6.54 -4.19
C ARG A 145 1.72 7.64 -4.71
N THR A 146 1.29 8.42 -5.69
CA THR A 146 2.07 9.52 -6.26
C THR A 146 2.29 10.63 -5.24
N ILE A 147 1.24 11.05 -4.52
CA ILE A 147 1.32 12.08 -3.47
C ILE A 147 2.24 11.63 -2.34
N ILE A 148 2.02 10.41 -1.84
CA ILE A 148 2.81 9.77 -0.77
C ILE A 148 4.28 9.71 -1.17
N HIS A 149 4.58 9.19 -2.36
CA HIS A 149 5.96 9.05 -2.85
C HIS A 149 6.65 10.41 -3.07
N SER A 150 5.97 11.39 -3.66
CA SER A 150 6.53 12.73 -3.87
C SER A 150 6.93 13.38 -2.54
N ARG A 151 6.04 13.32 -1.53
CA ARG A 151 6.33 13.80 -0.18
C ARG A 151 7.49 13.05 0.47
N MET A 152 7.56 11.73 0.29
CA MET A 152 8.66 10.92 0.83
C MET A 152 10.01 11.35 0.24
N VAL A 153 10.12 11.51 -1.09
CA VAL A 153 11.36 11.97 -1.75
C VAL A 153 11.82 13.31 -1.20
N VAL A 154 10.89 14.27 -1.08
CA VAL A 154 11.19 15.59 -0.51
C VAL A 154 11.62 15.46 0.95
N GLY A 155 10.90 14.68 1.77
CA GLY A 155 11.24 14.46 3.17
C GLY A 155 12.60 13.78 3.37
N MET A 156 12.95 12.84 2.48
CA MET A 156 14.20 12.10 2.53
C MET A 156 15.42 12.99 2.20
N SER A 157 15.24 14.00 1.34
CA SER A 157 16.31 14.95 1.00
C SER A 157 16.81 15.75 2.21
N VAL A 158 15.97 15.91 3.24
CA VAL A 158 16.28 16.66 4.47
C VAL A 158 17.09 15.82 5.47
N TYR A 159 17.07 14.48 5.37
CA TYR A 159 17.71 13.64 6.38
C TYR A 159 19.24 13.63 6.29
N LYS A 160 19.81 13.60 5.08
CA LYS A 160 21.27 13.54 4.93
C LYS A 160 21.99 14.77 5.52
N PRO A 161 21.50 16.02 5.33
CA PRO A 161 22.08 17.19 6.01
C PRO A 161 21.82 17.20 7.53
N ARG A 162 20.66 16.70 7.98
CA ARG A 162 20.24 16.77 9.38
C ARG A 162 20.85 15.69 10.27
N TYR A 163 21.11 14.51 9.69
CA TYR A 163 21.68 13.35 10.38
C TYR A 163 22.92 12.88 9.61
N PRO A 164 24.01 13.68 9.58
CA PRO A 164 25.19 13.36 8.77
C PRO A 164 25.93 12.10 9.24
N HIS A 165 25.66 11.65 10.47
CA HIS A 165 26.25 10.46 11.06
C HIS A 165 25.52 9.17 10.70
N ALA A 166 24.30 9.25 10.16
CA ALA A 166 23.45 8.10 9.89
C ALA A 166 23.32 7.83 8.39
N ASP A 167 23.54 6.59 7.98
CA ASP A 167 23.26 6.15 6.61
C ASP A 167 21.82 5.61 6.50
N VAL A 168 21.06 6.11 5.52
CA VAL A 168 19.69 5.63 5.23
C VAL A 168 19.70 4.79 3.96
N ILE A 169 19.37 3.50 4.11
CA ILE A 169 19.24 2.54 3.02
C ILE A 169 17.75 2.36 2.71
N LEU A 170 17.29 2.96 1.61
CA LEU A 170 15.92 2.83 1.13
C LEU A 170 15.77 1.58 0.24
N ILE A 171 14.78 0.76 0.57
CA ILE A 171 14.39 -0.45 -0.15
C ILE A 171 12.97 -0.27 -0.67
N GLU A 172 12.85 -0.31 -2.00
CA GLU A 172 11.63 -0.04 -2.74
C GLU A 172 11.45 -1.08 -3.86
N PRO A 173 10.22 -1.51 -4.15
CA PRO A 173 9.92 -2.18 -5.42
C PRO A 173 10.29 -1.27 -6.60
N LYS A 174 10.72 -1.86 -7.72
CA LYS A 174 10.97 -1.09 -8.94
C LYS A 174 9.66 -0.51 -9.48
N ARG A 175 9.73 0.64 -10.15
CA ARG A 175 8.54 1.31 -10.72
C ARG A 175 7.90 0.54 -11.88
N ASP A 176 8.61 -0.43 -12.43
CA ASP A 176 8.13 -1.39 -13.44
C ASP A 176 7.71 -2.74 -12.84
N ASP A 177 7.63 -2.85 -11.51
CA ASP A 177 7.06 -4.01 -10.84
C ASP A 177 5.52 -3.94 -10.84
N TYR A 178 4.94 -4.27 -11.99
CA TYR A 178 3.49 -4.28 -12.17
C TYR A 178 2.79 -5.32 -11.29
N ARG A 179 3.47 -6.42 -10.91
CA ARG A 179 2.88 -7.43 -10.02
C ARG A 179 2.58 -6.83 -8.65
N MET A 180 3.56 -6.18 -8.02
CA MET A 180 3.35 -5.51 -6.73
C MET A 180 2.25 -4.44 -6.77
N PHE A 181 2.02 -3.81 -7.93
CA PHE A 181 0.99 -2.79 -8.07
C PHE A 181 -0.42 -3.33 -8.24
N PHE A 182 -0.59 -4.39 -9.03
CA PHE A 182 -1.90 -4.97 -9.32
C PHE A 182 -2.30 -6.09 -8.36
N THR A 183 -1.38 -6.59 -7.54
CA THR A 183 -1.74 -7.53 -6.48
C THR A 183 -2.59 -6.82 -5.44
N ASN A 184 -3.80 -7.33 -5.22
CA ASN A 184 -4.64 -6.89 -4.12
C ASN A 184 -3.97 -7.29 -2.78
N ILE A 185 -3.44 -6.30 -2.06
CA ILE A 185 -2.80 -6.47 -0.76
C ILE A 185 -3.72 -7.07 0.32
N PHE A 186 -5.04 -7.04 0.10
CA PHE A 186 -6.03 -7.65 0.99
C PHE A 186 -6.39 -9.09 0.61
N SER A 187 -5.94 -9.59 -0.54
CA SER A 187 -6.20 -10.97 -0.96
C SER A 187 -5.37 -11.95 -0.14
N PHE A 188 -6.04 -12.83 0.60
CA PHE A 188 -5.40 -13.90 1.37
C PHE A 188 -4.71 -14.94 0.45
N SER A 189 -5.31 -15.25 -0.70
CA SER A 189 -4.75 -16.20 -1.67
C SER A 189 -3.47 -15.69 -2.33
N ALA A 190 -3.33 -14.37 -2.50
CA ALA A 190 -2.14 -13.76 -3.10
C ALA A 190 -0.98 -13.55 -2.11
N ARG A 191 -1.15 -13.74 -0.79
CA ARG A 191 -0.12 -13.37 0.21
C ARG A 191 1.19 -14.11 0.02
N LYS A 192 1.11 -15.44 -0.19
CA LYS A 192 2.29 -16.26 -0.40
C LYS A 192 3.03 -15.78 -1.63
N ASP A 193 2.34 -15.66 -2.75
CA ASP A 193 2.94 -15.20 -4.00
C ASP A 193 3.50 -13.78 -3.90
N THR A 194 2.82 -12.88 -3.19
CA THR A 194 3.28 -11.49 -2.97
C THR A 194 4.58 -11.44 -2.20
N CYS A 195 4.66 -12.19 -1.10
CA CYS A 195 5.88 -12.23 -0.29
C CYS A 195 7.03 -12.93 -1.02
N GLU A 196 6.75 -13.98 -1.79
CA GLU A 196 7.76 -14.68 -2.58
C GLU A 196 8.31 -13.75 -3.66
N HIS A 197 7.42 -13.05 -4.34
CA HIS A 197 7.78 -12.04 -5.33
C HIS A 197 8.58 -10.89 -4.70
N ALA A 198 8.13 -10.34 -3.57
CA ALA A 198 8.82 -9.28 -2.84
C ALA A 198 10.20 -9.71 -2.34
N TYR A 199 10.34 -10.94 -1.86
CA TYR A 199 11.62 -11.51 -1.43
C TYR A 199 12.60 -11.57 -2.60
N ARG A 200 12.18 -12.15 -3.73
CA ARG A 200 13.03 -12.30 -4.92
C ARG A 200 13.40 -10.96 -5.55
N THR A 201 12.47 -10.02 -5.64
CA THR A 201 12.74 -8.70 -6.20
C THR A 201 13.65 -7.88 -5.29
N THR A 202 13.53 -8.03 -3.97
CA THR A 202 14.46 -7.44 -3.00
C THR A 202 15.87 -8.00 -3.16
N LEU A 203 16.03 -9.33 -3.28
CA LEU A 203 17.36 -9.93 -3.52
C LEU A 203 17.99 -9.42 -4.82
N ALA A 204 17.22 -9.40 -5.92
CA ALA A 204 17.71 -8.89 -7.20
C ALA A 204 18.08 -7.40 -7.13
N HIS A 205 17.35 -6.60 -6.36
CA HIS A 205 17.66 -5.19 -6.15
C HIS A 205 18.95 -5.01 -5.34
N LEU A 206 19.12 -5.78 -4.25
CA LEU A 206 20.34 -5.78 -3.44
C LEU A 206 21.56 -6.22 -4.29
N ALA A 207 21.42 -7.26 -5.10
CA ALA A 207 22.46 -7.71 -6.02
C ALA A 207 22.84 -6.62 -7.04
N SER A 208 21.85 -5.94 -7.64
CA SER A 208 22.10 -4.86 -8.61
C SER A 208 22.81 -3.64 -8.02
N ARG A 209 22.66 -3.42 -6.71
CA ARG A 209 23.27 -2.30 -5.97
C ARG A 209 24.44 -2.75 -5.09
N GLN A 210 24.96 -3.96 -5.26
CA GLN A 210 25.99 -4.52 -4.38
C GLN A 210 27.23 -3.62 -4.28
N ASN A 211 27.66 -3.02 -5.40
CA ASN A 211 28.85 -2.14 -5.44
C ASN A 211 28.64 -0.84 -4.65
N GLU A 212 27.39 -0.35 -4.55
CA GLU A 212 27.02 0.83 -3.77
C GLU A 212 26.86 0.46 -2.28
N LEU A 213 26.16 -0.64 -2.00
CA LEU A 213 25.75 -1.02 -0.65
C LEU A 213 26.88 -1.64 0.18
N LYS A 214 27.79 -2.40 -0.45
CA LYS A 214 28.88 -3.09 0.23
C LYS A 214 29.78 -2.15 1.06
N PRO A 215 30.39 -1.08 0.48
CA PRO A 215 31.22 -0.18 1.27
C PRO A 215 30.42 0.56 2.35
N LEU A 216 29.14 0.87 2.10
CA LEU A 216 28.28 1.51 3.09
C LEU A 216 28.03 0.58 4.29
N LEU A 217 27.64 -0.67 4.05
CA LEU A 217 27.38 -1.67 5.09
C LEU A 217 28.64 -2.01 5.89
N GLU A 218 29.80 -2.11 5.24
CA GLU A 218 31.08 -2.42 5.88
C GLU A 218 31.49 -1.34 6.91
N ARG A 219 31.18 -0.06 6.67
CA ARG A 219 31.40 1.03 7.65
C ARG A 219 30.64 0.82 8.96
N HIS A 220 29.54 0.06 8.93
CA HIS A 220 28.69 -0.26 10.07
C HIS A 220 28.93 -1.68 10.61
N GLY A 221 29.99 -2.35 10.16
CA GLY A 221 30.28 -3.74 10.56
C GLY A 221 29.30 -4.78 9.99
N LEU A 222 28.52 -4.41 8.97
CA LEU A 222 27.57 -5.30 8.31
C LEU A 222 28.17 -5.84 7.02
N ARG A 223 27.86 -7.10 6.69
CA ARG A 223 28.29 -7.75 5.44
C ARG A 223 27.09 -8.16 4.60
N LEU A 224 27.16 -7.84 3.31
CA LEU A 224 26.21 -8.37 2.34
C LEU A 224 26.55 -9.84 2.04
N ARG A 225 25.56 -10.72 2.19
CA ARG A 225 25.73 -12.15 1.89
C ARG A 225 25.59 -12.40 0.39
N GLU A 226 26.73 -12.35 -0.30
CA GLU A 226 26.83 -12.54 -1.75
C GLU A 226 26.29 -13.90 -2.21
N ASP A 227 26.47 -14.94 -1.40
CA ASP A 227 25.91 -16.28 -1.60
C ASP A 227 24.37 -16.28 -1.63
N VAL A 228 23.73 -15.35 -0.90
CA VAL A 228 22.27 -15.26 -0.80
C VAL A 228 21.67 -14.39 -1.90
N ILE A 229 22.25 -13.22 -2.16
CA ILE A 229 21.68 -12.27 -3.12
C ILE A 229 21.91 -12.70 -4.57
N ASN A 230 22.98 -13.48 -4.83
CA ASN A 230 23.32 -13.93 -6.18
C ASN A 230 22.77 -15.33 -6.49
N ASP A 231 22.01 -15.94 -5.59
CA ASP A 231 21.33 -17.22 -5.83
C ASP A 231 19.98 -16.99 -6.54
N PRO A 232 19.87 -17.31 -7.84
CA PRO A 232 18.62 -17.12 -8.60
C PRO A 232 17.54 -18.14 -8.24
N GLN A 233 17.92 -19.27 -7.62
CA GLN A 233 17.01 -20.34 -7.23
C GLN A 233 16.47 -20.18 -5.81
N ARG A 234 17.04 -19.25 -5.04
CA ARG A 234 16.55 -18.94 -3.70
C ARG A 234 15.05 -18.59 -3.71
N ARG A 235 14.33 -19.17 -2.75
CA ARG A 235 12.92 -18.89 -2.47
C ARG A 235 12.75 -18.50 -1.00
N LEU A 236 11.70 -17.75 -0.69
CA LEU A 236 11.32 -17.48 0.69
C LEU A 236 10.76 -18.75 1.34
N TRP A 237 10.01 -19.53 0.55
CA TRP A 237 9.54 -20.86 0.94
C TRP A 237 10.30 -21.94 0.15
N PRO A 238 11.24 -22.67 0.77
CA PRO A 238 11.88 -23.82 0.14
C PRO A 238 10.82 -24.89 -0.18
N GLU A 239 10.99 -25.61 -1.30
CA GLU A 239 10.08 -26.68 -1.71
C GLU A 239 10.19 -27.94 -0.82
N GLU A 240 11.19 -28.01 0.05
CA GLU A 240 11.39 -29.14 0.98
C GLU A 240 10.47 -29.03 2.20
N GLY A 241 9.45 -29.91 2.24
CA GLY A 241 8.72 -30.24 3.47
C GLY A 241 7.28 -29.74 3.56
N ILE A 242 6.50 -29.79 2.48
CA ILE A 242 5.10 -30.17 2.66
C ILE A 242 5.12 -31.70 2.68
N PRO A 243 4.70 -32.39 3.75
CA PRO A 243 4.41 -33.82 3.63
C PRO A 243 3.45 -33.95 2.46
N GLU A 244 3.82 -34.72 1.44
CA GLU A 244 2.84 -35.20 0.48
C GLU A 244 1.76 -35.92 1.29
N VAL A 245 0.62 -35.27 1.51
CA VAL A 245 -0.56 -35.92 2.06
C VAL A 245 -1.15 -36.77 0.93
N HIS A 246 -0.43 -37.82 0.54
CA HIS A 246 -1.02 -39.00 -0.05
C HIS A 246 -1.67 -39.79 1.08
N GLY A 247 -2.83 -39.32 1.53
CA GLY A 247 -3.56 -39.97 2.63
C GLY A 247 -4.66 -39.13 3.25
N ARG A 248 -5.86 -39.22 2.64
CA ARG A 248 -7.17 -38.74 3.11
C ARG A 248 -7.33 -37.22 3.24
N ALA A 249 -8.07 -36.67 2.29
CA ALA A 249 -8.70 -35.35 2.37
C ALA A 249 -9.37 -35.16 3.74
N GLN A 250 -8.77 -34.34 4.60
CA GLN A 250 -9.53 -33.72 5.68
C GLN A 250 -10.48 -32.71 5.01
N PRO A 251 -11.80 -32.84 5.18
CA PRO A 251 -12.73 -31.90 4.60
C PRO A 251 -12.45 -30.52 5.19
N LYS A 252 -12.08 -29.56 4.33
CA LYS A 252 -12.07 -28.14 4.69
C LYS A 252 -13.41 -27.82 5.33
N ALA A 253 -13.41 -27.24 6.53
CA ALA A 253 -14.63 -26.91 7.24
C ALA A 253 -15.60 -26.16 6.29
N PRO A 254 -16.88 -26.57 6.18
CA PRO A 254 -17.81 -26.05 5.18
C PRO A 254 -17.89 -24.53 5.16
N LEU A 255 -17.70 -23.88 6.32
CA LEU A 255 -17.68 -22.43 6.49
C LEU A 255 -16.56 -21.73 5.71
N THR A 256 -15.34 -22.28 5.66
CA THR A 256 -14.20 -21.62 4.99
C THR A 256 -14.30 -21.67 3.47
N VAL A 257 -14.72 -22.82 2.91
CA VAL A 257 -14.98 -22.96 1.46
C VAL A 257 -16.19 -22.13 1.04
N THR A 258 -17.20 -22.03 1.91
CA THR A 258 -18.39 -21.20 1.65
C THR A 258 -18.06 -19.72 1.75
N LEU A 259 -17.17 -19.31 2.67
CA LEU A 259 -16.74 -17.92 2.79
C LEU A 259 -15.88 -17.49 1.59
N ASP A 260 -14.93 -18.31 1.16
CA ASP A 260 -14.11 -18.06 -0.04
C ASP A 260 -14.99 -17.91 -1.28
N ARG A 261 -15.95 -18.82 -1.46
CA ARG A 261 -16.85 -18.80 -2.62
C ARG A 261 -17.84 -17.63 -2.58
N THR A 262 -18.25 -17.20 -1.38
CA THR A 262 -19.15 -16.05 -1.18
C THR A 262 -18.41 -14.73 -1.37
N LEU A 263 -17.16 -14.62 -0.90
CA LEU A 263 -16.29 -13.46 -1.10
C LEU A 263 -15.92 -13.29 -2.57
N SER A 264 -15.54 -14.36 -3.28
CA SER A 264 -15.31 -14.28 -4.73
C SER A 264 -16.58 -13.94 -5.52
N LYS A 265 -17.77 -14.38 -5.06
CA LYS A 265 -19.04 -13.97 -5.68
C LYS A 265 -19.36 -12.50 -5.42
N LEU A 266 -19.12 -11.99 -4.21
CA LEU A 266 -19.28 -10.57 -3.88
C LEU A 266 -18.30 -9.70 -4.67
N GLU A 267 -17.04 -10.14 -4.82
CA GLU A 267 -16.04 -9.46 -5.66
C GLU A 267 -16.47 -9.42 -7.13
N MET A 268 -16.97 -10.51 -7.69
CA MET A 268 -17.52 -10.51 -9.06
C MET A 268 -18.76 -9.63 -9.20
N MET A 269 -19.64 -9.58 -8.20
CA MET A 269 -20.85 -8.75 -8.23
C MET A 269 -20.51 -7.26 -8.10
N VAL A 270 -19.50 -6.90 -7.30
CA VAL A 270 -19.01 -5.52 -7.22
C VAL A 270 -18.39 -5.10 -8.55
N SER A 271 -17.56 -5.95 -9.18
CA SER A 271 -17.00 -5.67 -10.50
C SER A 271 -18.05 -5.58 -11.61
N ASP A 272 -19.11 -6.39 -11.58
CA ASP A 272 -20.20 -6.30 -12.55
C ASP A 272 -21.08 -5.06 -12.33
N MET A 273 -21.30 -4.67 -11.07
CA MET A 273 -21.99 -3.43 -10.72
C MET A 273 -21.20 -2.20 -11.18
N GLU A 274 -19.88 -2.19 -11.01
CA GLU A 274 -18.98 -1.17 -11.54
C GLU A 274 -19.04 -1.08 -13.08
N ALA A 275 -19.08 -2.23 -13.77
CA ALA A 275 -19.22 -2.29 -15.21
C ALA A 275 -20.59 -1.79 -15.71
N ARG A 276 -21.68 -2.03 -14.95
CA ARG A 276 -23.02 -1.51 -15.26
C ARG A 276 -23.13 0.00 -15.04
N VAL A 277 -22.52 0.52 -13.97
CA VAL A 277 -22.46 1.97 -13.71
C VAL A 277 -21.64 2.68 -14.79
N ALA A 278 -20.53 2.09 -15.24
CA ALA A 278 -19.75 2.63 -16.36
C ALA A 278 -20.54 2.69 -17.68
N ARG A 279 -21.38 1.68 -17.97
CA ARG A 279 -22.27 1.68 -19.15
C ARG A 279 -23.39 2.73 -19.07
N LEU A 280 -23.90 3.01 -17.87
CA LEU A 280 -24.92 4.02 -17.64
C LEU A 280 -24.36 5.47 -17.64
N SER A 281 -23.03 5.63 -17.56
CA SER A 281 -22.35 6.93 -17.53
C SER A 281 -21.76 7.35 -18.88
N ALA A 282 -22.03 6.60 -19.95
CA ALA A 282 -21.60 6.97 -21.30
C ALA A 282 -22.43 8.18 -21.80
N PRO A 283 -21.80 9.24 -22.33
CA PRO A 283 -22.54 10.40 -22.81
C PRO A 283 -23.40 10.03 -24.02
N VAL A 284 -24.67 10.42 -23.97
CA VAL A 284 -25.60 10.37 -25.12
C VAL A 284 -25.06 11.38 -26.15
N GLU A 285 -24.74 10.91 -27.36
CA GLU A 285 -24.46 11.78 -28.50
C GLU A 285 -25.71 12.62 -28.79
N ILE A 286 -25.62 13.93 -28.54
CA ILE A 286 -26.62 14.88 -29.01
C ILE A 286 -26.17 15.29 -30.41
N ASP A 287 -26.93 14.84 -31.42
CA ASP A 287 -26.77 15.23 -32.82
C ASP A 287 -26.80 16.76 -32.95
N THR A 288 -25.68 17.35 -33.35
CA THR A 288 -25.61 18.76 -33.72
C THR A 288 -26.16 18.94 -35.13
N VAL A 289 -27.30 19.63 -35.24
CA VAL A 289 -27.90 20.08 -36.51
C VAL A 289 -26.93 21.03 -37.23
N PRO A 290 -26.68 20.88 -38.55
CA PRO A 290 -25.80 21.78 -39.27
C PRO A 290 -26.52 23.07 -39.64
N ALA A 291 -25.92 24.21 -39.29
CA ALA A 291 -26.33 25.53 -39.74
C ALA A 291 -25.63 25.88 -41.06
N SER A 292 -26.39 25.89 -42.17
CA SER A 292 -26.01 26.65 -43.37
C SER A 292 -27.19 26.81 -44.35
N ALA A 293 -27.22 28.00 -44.97
CA ALA A 293 -27.91 28.38 -46.20
C ALA A 293 -29.34 28.94 -46.10
N SER A 294 -29.36 30.25 -45.81
CA SER A 294 -30.12 31.27 -46.55
C SER A 294 -30.86 30.82 -47.82
N LEU A 295 -32.19 30.95 -47.82
CA LEU A 295 -33.00 31.08 -49.02
C LEU A 295 -33.82 32.37 -48.93
N LEU A 296 -33.61 33.22 -49.93
CA LEU A 296 -34.38 34.42 -50.21
C LEU A 296 -35.86 34.08 -50.38
N GLY A 297 -36.72 34.89 -49.76
CA GLY A 297 -38.14 34.99 -50.07
C GLY A 297 -38.48 36.47 -50.33
N THR A 298 -38.42 36.84 -51.60
CA THR A 298 -39.03 38.03 -52.23
C THR A 298 -40.55 37.99 -52.06
N GLU A 299 -41.22 39.10 -51.77
CA GLU A 299 -41.97 39.98 -52.71
C GLU A 299 -42.84 40.98 -51.90
N PRO A 300 -43.52 42.01 -52.49
CA PRO A 300 -43.60 42.42 -53.90
C PRO A 300 -43.40 43.93 -54.18
N ASP A 301 -43.17 44.27 -55.44
CA ASP A 301 -43.30 45.60 -56.06
C ASP A 301 -44.76 45.82 -56.53
N PRO A 302 -45.31 47.06 -56.58
CA PRO A 302 -46.75 47.30 -56.74
C PRO A 302 -47.18 47.52 -58.20
N ALA A 303 -48.48 47.29 -58.43
CA ALA A 303 -49.33 47.79 -59.51
C ALA A 303 -49.18 47.18 -60.92
N GLN A 304 -50.24 46.49 -61.36
CA GLN A 304 -50.95 46.80 -62.61
C GLN A 304 -52.34 46.09 -62.64
N ASP A 305 -53.35 46.92 -62.93
CA ASP A 305 -54.76 46.69 -63.32
C ASP A 305 -55.76 46.00 -62.38
#